data_AF-A0A8R1HPL4-F1
#
_entry.id   AF-A0A8R1HPL4-F1
#
_cell.length_a   1.000
_cell.length_b   1.000
_cell.length_c   1.000
_cell.angle_alpha   90.00
_cell.angle_beta   90.00
_cell.angle_gamma   90.00
#
_symmetry.space_group_name_H-M   'P 1'
#
loop_
_entity.id
_entity.type
_entity.pdbx_description
1 polymer ?
#
loop_
_entity_poly.entity_id
_entity_poly.type
_entity_poly.pdbx_seq_one_letter_code
_entity_poly.pdbx_strand_id
1 'polypeptide(L)'
;MYIIYMIGCLFSPSIVNEIGPKPILICSALCFAAFPLGFFFTNTYYYYFSQMLLGLGYALYYQGHGGYLTSHSSRKTIETNINIAWSVGCCW
;
A
#
# COMPACT_ATOMS: atom_id res chain seq x y z
N MET A 1 1.97 -7.51 -12.12
CA MET A 1 1.32 -6.97 -10.90
C MET A 1 1.08 -8.06 -9.83
N TYR A 2 0.19 -9.03 -10.05
CA TYR A 2 -0.25 -9.98 -9.00
C TYR A 2 0.85 -10.86 -8.39
N ILE A 3 1.81 -11.34 -9.18
CA ILE A 3 2.93 -12.14 -8.67
C ILE A 3 3.79 -11.31 -7.71
N ILE A 4 4.10 -10.07 -8.09
CA ILE A 4 4.88 -9.15 -7.26
C ILE A 4 4.11 -8.78 -5.99
N TYR A 5 2.80 -8.58 -6.09
CA TYR A 5 1.94 -8.35 -4.94
C TYR A 5 1.99 -9.53 -3.96
N MET A 6 1.82 -10.76 -4.45
CA MET A 6 1.86 -11.97 -3.63
C MET A 6 3.20 -12.11 -2.89
N ILE A 7 4.32 -11.94 -3.61
CA ILE A 7 5.67 -11.98 -3.01
C ILE A 7 5.83 -10.85 -2.00
N GLY A 8 5.38 -9.64 -2.36
CA GLY A 8 5.42 -8.46 -1.50
C GLY A 8 4.66 -8.68 -0.18
N CYS A 9 3.49 -9.31 -0.20
CA CYS A 9 2.72 -9.61 1.01
C CYS A 9 3.45 -10.53 1.99
N LEU A 10 4.37 -11.37 1.51
CA LEU A 10 5.17 -12.25 2.38
C LEU A 10 6.19 -11.45 3.22
N PHE A 11 6.76 -10.38 2.64
CA PHE A 11 7.81 -9.56 3.28
C PHE A 11 7.27 -8.27 3.92
N SER A 12 6.13 -7.79 3.45
CA SER A 12 5.47 -6.57 3.93
C SER A 12 5.32 -6.50 5.47
N PRO A 13 4.85 -7.55 6.19
CA PRO A 13 4.71 -7.47 7.65
C PRO A 13 6.05 -7.25 8.37
N SER A 14 7.13 -7.89 7.93
CA SER A 14 8.46 -7.72 8.53
C SER A 14 8.99 -6.30 8.31
N ILE A 15 8.81 -5.76 7.10
CA ILE A 15 9.24 -4.39 6.75
C ILE A 15 8.46 -3.36 7.57
N VAL A 16 7.16 -3.57 7.76
CA VAL A 16 6.29 -2.66 8.54
C VAL A 16 6.64 -2.64 10.02
N ASN A 17 7.05 -3.78 10.58
CA ASN A 17 7.45 -3.86 11.98
C ASN A 17 8.76 -3.11 12.28
N GLU A 18 9.72 -3.12 11.36
CA GLU A 18 11.03 -2.46 11.52
C GLU A 18 10.96 -0.94 11.29
N ILE A 19 10.30 -0.51 10.21
CA ILE A 19 10.33 0.88 9.74
C ILE A 19 9.16 1.71 10.30
N GLY A 20 8.06 1.04 10.65
CA GLY A 20 6.83 1.67 11.12
C GLY A 20 5.88 2.10 10.01
N PRO A 21 4.60 2.36 10.34
CA PRO A 21 3.52 2.50 9.36
C PRO A 21 3.53 3.82 8.56
N LYS A 22 3.96 4.94 9.14
CA LYS A 22 3.99 6.27 8.48
C LYS A 22 4.91 6.31 7.23
N PRO A 23 6.22 6.03 7.35
CA PRO A 23 7.13 6.03 6.20
C PRO A 23 6.75 5.03 5.09
N ILE A 24 6.13 3.90 5.43
CA ILE A 24 5.70 2.90 4.44
C ILE A 24 4.50 3.39 3.63
N LEU A 25 3.55 4.08 4.26
CA LEU A 25 2.46 4.72 3.54
C LEU A 25 2.98 5.76 2.55
N ILE A 26 3.98 6.56 2.94
CA ILE A 26 4.63 7.53 2.02
C ILE A 26 5.32 6.81 0.86
N CYS A 27 6.08 5.74 1.14
CA CYS A 27 6.74 4.93 0.11
C CYS A 27 5.72 4.32 -0.88
N SER A 28 4.60 3.80 -0.36
CA SER A 28 3.53 3.25 -1.19
C SER A 28 2.87 4.31 -2.07
N ALA A 29 2.63 5.53 -1.55
CA ALA A 29 2.10 6.65 -2.32
C ALA A 29 3.05 7.09 -3.45
N LEU A 30 4.37 7.09 -3.20
CA LEU A 30 5.36 7.37 -4.24
C LEU A 30 5.35 6.30 -5.35
N CYS A 31 5.23 5.02 -4.98
CA CYS A 31 5.09 3.93 -5.94
C CYS A 31 3.81 4.07 -6.80
N PHE A 32 2.69 4.49 -6.18
CA PHE A 32 1.45 4.78 -6.91
C PHE A 32 1.57 6.00 -7.82
N ALA A 33 2.27 7.07 -7.40
CA ALA A 33 2.49 8.27 -8.21
C ALA A 33 3.43 8.04 -9.41
N ALA A 34 4.35 7.07 -9.31
CA ALA A 34 5.24 6.70 -10.41
C ALA A 34 4.51 6.06 -11.61
N PHE A 35 3.32 5.49 -11.39
CA PHE A 35 2.49 4.91 -12.45
C PHE A 35 1.92 5.94 -13.43
N PRO A 36 1.17 6.98 -12.99
CA PRO A 36 0.65 8.02 -13.88
C PRO A 36 1.77 8.81 -14.56
N LEU A 37 2.93 8.99 -13.92
CA LEU A 37 4.11 9.63 -14.54
C LEU A 37 4.60 8.88 -15.80
N GLY A 38 4.38 7.57 -15.86
CA GLY A 38 4.72 6.75 -17.02
C GLY A 38 3.91 7.02 -18.28
N PHE A 39 2.73 7.64 -18.15
CA PHE A 39 1.88 7.94 -19.30
C PHE A 39 2.44 9.07 -20.17
N PHE A 40 3.40 9.87 -19.66
CA PHE A 40 4.09 10.88 -20.47
C PHE A 40 5.15 10.27 -21.40
N PHE A 41 5.67 9.09 -21.08
CA PHE A 41 6.72 8.41 -21.83
C PHE A 41 6.28 6.98 -22.14
N THR A 42 5.37 6.82 -23.10
CA THR A 42 4.81 5.52 -23.50
C THR A 42 5.89 4.62 -24.09
N ASN A 43 6.55 3.86 -23.23
CA ASN A 43 7.53 2.84 -23.59
C ASN A 43 7.11 1.51 -22.96
N THR A 44 7.09 0.46 -23.77
CA THR A 44 6.66 -0.89 -23.36
C THR A 44 7.43 -1.40 -22.13
N TYR A 45 8.72 -1.09 -22.03
CA TYR A 45 9.54 -1.45 -20.87
C TYR A 45 9.10 -0.73 -19.59
N TYR A 46 8.75 0.57 -19.70
CA TYR A 46 8.29 1.35 -18.55
C TYR A 46 6.93 0.83 -18.05
N TYR A 47 6.05 0.43 -18.95
CA TYR A 47 4.74 -0.12 -18.60
C TYR A 47 4.82 -1.42 -17.79
N TYR A 48 5.74 -2.34 -18.13
CA TYR A 48 5.92 -3.56 -17.34
C TYR A 48 6.57 -3.26 -15.99
N PHE A 49 7.57 -2.38 -15.95
CA PHE A 49 8.25 -1.99 -14.71
C PHE A 49 7.30 -1.27 -13.74
N SER A 50 6.49 -0.32 -14.23
CA SER A 50 5.55 0.43 -13.40
C SER A 50 4.46 -0.48 -12.81
N GLN A 51 4.02 -1.51 -13.54
CA GLN A 51 3.10 -2.52 -13.02
C GLN A 51 3.71 -3.44 -11.95
N MET A 52 5.03 -3.68 -12.01
CA MET A 52 5.74 -4.39 -10.94
C MET A 52 5.81 -3.50 -9.69
N LEU A 53 6.17 -2.23 -9.86
CA LEU A 53 6.24 -1.25 -8.78
C LEU A 53 4.87 -1.03 -8.11
N LEU A 54 3.80 -0.98 -8.90
CA LEU A 54 2.42 -0.96 -8.41
C LEU A 54 2.09 -2.16 -7.52
N GLY A 55 2.46 -3.37 -7.95
CA GLY A 55 2.22 -4.58 -7.17
C GLY A 55 2.91 -4.54 -5.80
N LEU A 56 4.14 -4.03 -5.77
CA LEU A 56 4.90 -3.84 -4.53
C LEU A 56 4.29 -2.75 -3.64
N GLY A 57 3.93 -1.60 -4.24
CA GLY A 57 3.26 -0.50 -3.55
C GLY A 57 1.93 -0.94 -2.91
N TYR A 58 1.16 -1.78 -3.61
CA TYR A 58 -0.10 -2.34 -3.11
C TYR A 58 0.10 -3.22 -1.88
N ALA A 59 1.14 -4.07 -1.87
CA ALA A 59 1.46 -4.94 -0.75
C ALA A 59 1.89 -4.15 0.50
N LEU A 60 2.67 -3.08 0.30
CA LEU A 60 3.10 -2.18 1.37
C LEU A 60 1.95 -1.33 1.91
N TYR A 61 1.09 -0.82 1.03
CA TYR A 61 -0.07 -0.01 1.40
C TYR A 61 -1.03 -0.76 2.32
N TYR A 62 -1.42 -1.99 1.93
CA TYR A 62 -2.40 -2.76 2.69
C TYR A 62 -1.92 -3.05 4.12
N GLN A 63 -0.64 -3.41 4.27
CA GLN A 63 -0.06 -3.70 5.58
C GLN A 63 0.21 -2.43 6.39
N GLY A 64 0.72 -1.38 5.75
CA GLY A 64 0.98 -0.08 6.38
C GLY A 64 -0.29 0.63 6.85
N HIS A 65 -1.36 0.57 6.07
CA HIS A 65 -2.68 1.12 6.42
C HIS A 65 -3.25 0.45 7.68
N GLY A 66 -3.22 -0.89 7.73
CA GLY A 66 -3.65 -1.64 8.91
C GLY A 66 -2.82 -1.34 10.16
N GLY A 67 -1.50 -1.26 10.02
CA GLY A 67 -0.60 -0.88 11.11
C GLY A 67 -0.80 0.57 11.59
N TYR A 68 -1.06 1.50 10.66
CA TYR A 68 -1.32 2.90 10.98
C TYR A 68 -2.62 3.06 11.77
N LEU A 69 -3.68 2.39 11.33
CA LEU A 69 -4.98 2.44 11.98
C LEU A 69 -4.96 1.79 13.36
N THR A 70 -4.21 0.70 13.52
CA THR A 70 -4.03 0.01 14.81
C THR A 70 -3.23 0.88 15.79
N SER A 71 -2.18 1.56 15.33
CA SER A 71 -1.36 2.42 16.19
C SER A 71 -2.06 3.72 16.62
N HIS A 72 -3.01 4.23 15.81
CA HIS A 72 -3.78 5.44 16.13
C HIS A 72 -5.15 5.15 16.76
N SER A 73 -5.52 3.88 16.92
CA SER A 73 -6.78 3.47 17.55
C SER A 73 -6.54 2.90 18.93
N SER A 74 -7.43 3.20 19.88
CA SER A 74 -7.43 2.53 21.18
C SER A 74 -8.16 1.19 21.08
N ARG A 75 -7.93 0.27 22.02
CA ARG A 75 -8.57 -1.07 22.03
C ARG A 75 -10.11 -1.00 21.98
N LYS A 76 -10.71 0.06 22.51
CA LYS A 76 -12.17 0.26 22.51
C LYS A 76 -12.72 0.80 21.18
N THR A 77 -11.89 1.45 20.36
CA THR A 77 -12.34 2.17 19.15
C THR A 77 -11.81 1.56 17.86
N ILE A 78 -10.91 0.57 17.93
CA ILE A 78 -10.27 -0.03 16.76
C ILE A 78 -11.28 -0.68 15.80
N GLU A 79 -12.26 -1.41 16.32
CA GLU A 79 -13.27 -2.07 15.49
C GLU A 79 -14.11 -1.04 14.73
N THR A 80 -14.58 0.00 15.41
CA THR A 80 -15.34 1.09 14.77
C THR A 80 -14.51 1.82 13.72
N ASN A 81 -13.26 2.16 14.03
CA ASN A 81 -12.38 2.88 13.10
C ASN A 81 -12.04 2.04 11.86
N ILE A 82 -11.78 0.74 12.03
CA ILE A 82 -11.59 -0.20 10.91
C ILE A 82 -12.85 -0.27 10.06
N ASN A 83 -14.02 -0.44 10.68
CA ASN A 83 -15.28 -0.52 9.96
C ASN A 83 -15.57 0.76 9.16
N ILE A 84 -15.36 1.94 9.74
CA ILE A 84 -15.52 3.22 9.02
C ILE A 84 -14.54 3.30 7.83
N ALA A 85 -13.26 2.96 8.04
CA ALA A 85 -12.26 2.99 6.97
C ALA A 85 -12.63 2.06 5.80
N TRP A 86 -13.10 0.85 6.10
CA TRP A 86 -13.58 -0.10 5.09
C TRP A 86 -14.88 0.34 4.42
N SER A 87 -15.86 0.85 5.17
CA SER A 87 -17.10 1.36 4.61
C SER A 87 -16.85 2.49 3.61
N VAL A 88 -15.96 3.44 3.95
CA VAL A 88 -15.56 4.51 3.03
C VAL A 88 -14.84 3.94 1.80
N GLY A 89 -13.97 2.94 2.00
CA GLY A 89 -13.28 2.26 0.89
C GLY A 89 -14.20 1.51 -0.07
N CYS A 90 -15.34 0.99 0.40
CA CYS A 90 -16.34 0.31 -0.43
C CYS A 90 -17.32 1.27 -1.12
N CYS A 91 -17.42 2.52 -0.67
CA CYS A 91 -18.27 3.54 -1.28
C CYS A 91 -17.65 4.19 -2.52
N TRP A 92 -16.46 3.73 -2.92
CA TRP A 92 -15.71 4.17 -4.09
C TRP A 92 -15.64 3.03 -5.11
#